data_AF-A0A554K6H7-F1
#
_entry.id   AF-A0A554K6H7-F1
#
_cell.length_a   1.000
_cell.length_b   1.000
_cell.length_c   1.000
_cell.angle_alpha   90.00
_cell.angle_beta   90.00
_cell.angle_gamma   90.00
#
_symmetry.space_group_name_H-M   'P 1'
#
loop_
_entity.id
_entity.type
_entity.pdbx_description
1 polymer ?
#
loop_
_entity_poly.entity_id
_entity_poly.type
_entity_poly.pdbx_seq_one_letter_code
_entity_poly.pdbx_strand_id
1 'polypeptide(L)' 'MISGTHCESCKALLEEVCREVPNVRSCAVDYRTGRTVVEHDGDVDWAAFERAVSELGSLYRVELPPAASGVK' A
#
# COMPACT_ATOMS: atom_id res chain seq x y z
N MET A 1 -2.52 6.55 0.68
CA MET A 1 -3.52 6.01 1.65
C MET A 1 -4.29 4.90 0.98
N ILE A 2 -4.77 3.92 1.74
CA ILE A 2 -5.63 2.86 1.24
C ILE A 2 -7.02 3.05 1.84
N SER A 3 -7.97 3.38 0.99
CA SER A 3 -9.38 3.52 1.36
C SER A 3 -10.08 2.16 1.33
N GLY A 4 -11.05 1.95 2.22
CA GLY A 4 -11.83 0.70 2.29
C GLY A 4 -11.38 -0.32 3.34
N THR A 5 -10.26 -0.07 4.04
CA THR A 5 -9.82 -0.92 5.15
C THR A 5 -10.76 -0.77 6.35
N HIS A 6 -11.34 -1.87 6.83
CA HIS A 6 -12.27 -1.88 7.96
C HIS A 6 -11.95 -2.89 9.07
N CYS A 7 -10.89 -3.70 8.90
CA CYS A 7 -10.58 -4.77 9.83
C CYS A 7 -9.06 -4.98 10.02
N GLU A 8 -8.66 -5.45 11.20
CA GLU A 8 -7.25 -5.71 11.52
C GLU A 8 -6.66 -6.85 10.69
N SER A 9 -7.46 -7.89 10.40
CA SER A 9 -7.06 -8.97 9.49
C SER A 9 -6.85 -8.48 8.05
N CYS A 10 -7.66 -7.52 7.60
CA CYS A 10 -7.58 -6.89 6.29
C CYS A 10 -6.29 -6.09 6.18
N LYS A 11 -5.91 -5.37 7.25
CA LYS A 11 -4.62 -4.69 7.36
C LYS A 11 -3.46 -5.67 7.18
N ALA A 12 -3.44 -6.78 7.92
CA ALA A 12 -2.31 -7.71 7.88
C ALA A 12 -2.06 -8.22 6.46
N LEU A 13 -3.13 -8.64 5.76
CA LEU A 13 -3.06 -9.08 4.36
C LEU A 13 -2.57 -7.97 3.43
N LEU A 14 -3.06 -6.73 3.60
CA LEU A 14 -2.60 -5.58 2.83
C LEU A 14 -1.11 -5.34 3.03
N GLU A 15 -0.63 -5.35 4.28
CA GLU A 15 0.79 -5.14 4.60
C GLU A 15 1.68 -6.24 4.00
N GLU A 16 1.23 -7.50 4.02
CA GLU A 16 1.95 -8.62 3.41
C GLU A 16 2.07 -8.45 1.89
N VAL A 17 0.94 -8.26 1.19
CA VAL A 17 0.94 -8.07 -0.27
C VAL A 17 1.75 -6.83 -0.69
N CYS A 18 1.67 -5.76 0.07
CA CYS A 18 2.47 -4.56 -0.21
C CYS A 18 3.98 -4.82 -0.12
N ARG A 19 4.43 -5.76 0.73
CA ARG A 19 5.85 -6.13 0.86
C ARG A 19 6.32 -7.10 -0.23
N GLU A 20 5.40 -7.76 -0.93
CA GLU A 20 5.75 -8.58 -2.10
C GLU A 20 6.11 -7.72 -3.32
N VAL A 21 5.73 -6.44 -3.31
CA VAL A 21 6.09 -5.49 -4.36
C VAL A 21 7.61 -5.24 -4.32
N PRO A 22 8.31 -5.37 -5.46
CA PRO A 22 9.76 -5.10 -5.52
C PRO A 22 10.11 -3.72 -4.97
N ASN A 23 11.27 -3.63 -4.33
CA ASN A 23 11.81 -2.42 -3.71
C ASN A 23 11.06 -1.91 -2.46
N VAL A 24 9.93 -2.51 -2.08
CA VAL A 24 9.28 -2.21 -0.78
C VAL A 24 10.02 -2.92 0.34
N ARG A 25 10.52 -2.15 1.31
CA ARG A 25 11.17 -2.65 2.53
C ARG A 25 10.17 -2.93 3.63
N SER A 26 9.20 -2.04 3.80
CA SER A 26 8.17 -2.14 4.83
C SER A 26 6.89 -1.47 4.36
N CYS A 27 5.76 -2.01 4.80
CA CYS A 27 4.45 -1.40 4.64
C CYS A 27 3.72 -1.47 5.97
N ALA A 28 3.19 -0.34 6.40
CA ALA A 28 2.37 -0.17 7.59
C ALA A 28 1.05 0.49 7.21
N VAL A 29 -0.07 -0.17 7.48
CA VAL A 29 -1.43 0.30 7.19
C VAL A 29 -2.17 0.54 8.50
N ASP A 30 -2.69 1.74 8.68
CA ASP A 30 -3.62 2.07 9.74
C ASP A 30 -5.05 1.81 9.24
N TYR A 31 -5.67 0.70 9.66
CA TYR A 31 -7.03 0.36 9.27
C TYR A 31 -8.11 1.30 9.83
N ARG A 32 -7.78 2.09 10.86
CA ARG A 32 -8.73 3.02 11.48
C ARG A 32 -8.84 4.30 10.66
N THR A 33 -7.75 4.72 10.02
CA THR A 33 -7.70 5.98 9.25
C THR A 33 -7.46 5.77 7.75
N GLY A 34 -7.17 4.54 7.30
CA GLY A 34 -6.73 4.24 5.93
C GLY A 34 -5.33 4.77 5.61
N ARG A 35 -4.57 5.25 6.60
CA ARG A 35 -3.25 5.83 6.36
C ARG A 35 -2.26 4.71 6.10
N THR A 36 -1.50 4.81 5.02
CA THR A 36 -0.49 3.81 4.66
C THR A 36 0.87 4.48 4.56
N VAL A 37 1.86 3.88 5.20
CA VAL A 37 3.27 4.27 5.14
C VAL A 37 4.03 3.13 4.48
N VAL A 38 4.69 3.43 3.37
CA VAL A 38 5.51 2.47 2.62
C VAL A 38 6.94 2.97 2.68
N GLU A 39 7.83 2.16 3.23
CA GLU A 39 9.27 2.35 3.17
C GLU A 39 9.80 1.54 1.99
N HIS A 40 10.55 2.18 1.11
CA HIS A 40 11.07 1.54 -0.09
C HIS A 40 12.47 2.04 -0.43
N ASP A 41 13.23 1.22 -1.14
CA ASP A 41 14.57 1.54 -1.61
C ASP A 41 14.58 1.69 -3.12
N GLY A 42 14.77 2.92 -3.61
CA GLY A 42 14.72 3.21 -5.04
C GLY A 42 13.30 3.29 -5.57
N ASP A 43 13.13 3.01 -6.87
CA ASP A 43 11.88 3.23 -7.59
C ASP A 43 10.90 2.08 -7.32
N VAL A 44 9.71 2.40 -6.81
CA VAL A 44 8.62 1.43 -6.62
C VAL A 44 7.67 1.55 -7.79
N ASP A 45 7.30 0.41 -8.38
CA ASP A 45 6.21 0.36 -9.34
C ASP A 45 4.88 0.53 -8.59
N TRP A 46 4.47 1.79 -8.45
CA TRP A 46 3.22 2.15 -7.79
C TRP A 46 1.98 1.64 -8.53
N ALA A 47 2.08 1.39 -9.84
CA ALA A 47 0.99 0.78 -10.59
C ALA A 47 0.86 -0.71 -10.23
N ALA A 48 1.98 -1.44 -10.12
CA ALA A 48 1.97 -2.81 -9.61
C ALA A 48 1.47 -2.87 -8.16
N PHE A 49 1.86 -1.90 -7.32
CA PHE A 49 1.38 -1.78 -5.95
C PHE A 49 -0.15 -1.61 -5.88
N GLU A 50 -0.71 -0.68 -6.66
CA GLU A 50 -2.16 -0.46 -6.70
C GLU A 50 -2.91 -1.72 -7.18
N ARG A 51 -2.36 -2.43 -8.16
CA ARG A 51 -2.94 -3.68 -8.66
C ARG A 51 -2.95 -4.77 -7.59
N ALA A 52 -1.82 -4.97 -6.91
CA ALA A 52 -1.71 -5.98 -5.86
C ALA A 52 -2.72 -5.73 -4.73
N VAL A 53 -2.92 -4.47 -4.34
CA VAL A 53 -3.95 -4.07 -3.36
C VAL A 53 -5.37 -4.30 -3.90
N SER A 54 -5.63 -3.98 -5.16
CA SER A 54 -6.95 -4.15 -5.77
C SER A 54 -7.33 -5.63 -5.95
N GLU A 55 -6.36 -6.52 -6.13
CA GLU A 55 -6.58 -7.97 -6.22
C GLU A 55 -7.04 -8.60 -4.90
N LEU A 56 -6.68 -8.00 -3.75
CA LEU A 56 -7.23 -8.40 -2.45
C LEU A 56 -8.72 -8.05 -2.29
N GLY A 57 -9.22 -7.08 -3.05
CA GLY A 57 -10.62 -6.69 -3.02
C GLY A 57 -10.91 -5.43 -3.81
N SER A 58 -12.00 -5.46 -4.59
CA SER A 58 -12.46 -4.35 -5.43
C SER A 58 -12.91 -3.10 -4.65
N LEU A 59 -13.00 -3.19 -3.33
CA LEU A 59 -13.32 -2.06 -2.44
C LEU A 59 -12.09 -1.26 -2.02
N TYR A 60 -10.88 -1.83 -2.18
CA TYR A 60 -9.64 -1.13 -1.82
C TYR A 60 -9.25 -0.14 -2.91
N ARG A 61 -8.89 1.08 -2.51
CA ARG A 61 -8.40 2.11 -3.43
C ARG A 61 -7.12 2.70 -2.88
N VAL A 62 -6.07 2.68 -3.69
CA VAL A 62 -4.79 3.32 -3.37
C VAL A 62 -4.84 4.77 -3.86
N GLU A 63 -4.55 5.70 -2.97
CA GLU A 63 -4.37 7.11 -3.30
C GLU A 63 -2.92 7.48 -3.01
N LEU A 64 -2.16 7.71 -4.09
CA LEU A 64 -0.76 8.08 -4.03
C LEU A 64 -0.65 9.60 -3.89
N PRO A 65 0.13 10.12 -2.93
CA PRO A 65 0.39 11.55 -2.89
C PRO A 65 1.24 11.95 -4.11
N PRO A 66 1.09 13.18 -4.63
CA PRO A 66 1.84 13.66 -5.80
C PRO A 66 3.37 13.67 -5.59
N ALA A 67 3.84 13.57 -4.34
CA ALA A 67 5.25 13.49 -3.97
C ALA A 67 5.81 12.05 -3.84
N ALA A 68 5.00 10.99 -3.98
CA ALA A 68 5.49 9.61 -3.93
C ALA A 68 6.27 9.19 -5.19
N SER A 69 6.33 10.05 -6.21
CA SER A 69 7.12 9.82 -7.43
C SER A 69 8.62 10.14 -7.28
N GLY A 70 9.12 10.37 -6.06
CA GLY A 70 10.55 10.55 -5.84
C GLY A 70 10.87 10.96 -4.41
N VAL A 71 11.39 10.02 -3.62
CA VAL A 71 12.25 10.38 -2.50
C VAL A 71 13.65 9.89 -2.84
N LYS A 72 14.53 10.87 -2.98
CA LYS A 72 15.98 10.74 -3.06
C LYS A 72 16.56 10.71 -1.64
#